data_AF-A0A816T9J2-F1
#
_entry.id   AF-A0A816T9J2-F1
#
_cell.length_a   1.000
_cell.length_b   1.000
_cell.length_c   1.000
_cell.angle_alpha   90.00
_cell.angle_beta   90.00
_cell.angle_gamma   90.00
#
_symmetry.space_group_name_H-M   'P 1'
#
loop_
_entity.id
_entity.type
_entity.pdbx_description
1 polymer ?
#
loop_
_entity_poly.entity_id
_entity_poly.type
_entity_poly.pdbx_seq_one_letter_code
_entity_poly.pdbx_strand_id
1 'polypeptide(L)'
;MTHLLPRHKKLLSFLTRHHPILKTLLQNPPPISHYATQSSKFPEYEMPTVTWGVIQGKKEKLVNRVKVCDHLQTLGVITDELETIELPSTLEVISERLEFLHKLGLTIDDVNEYPLMLGCSVRKNLIPVLAYLEKIGISRSKLGEFVKNYPQVLHASVVVELAPVVKFLRGLDVEKQDLGYVLMKYPELLGFKLEGTMSTSVAYLVSIGVSPRDIGPMVTQYPYLLGMRVGTMIKPLVDYLISIGLPKKIVARMLEKRAYVIGYSLEETVKPNVECLISFGVRREMLPLVIAQYPQILGLPVKAKMSTQQYFFSLKLKVDPEGFARVVEKMPQVVSLKQNVIMKPVEFLLGRGFRVEDVARMVVRCPQILCSRVELMKNGYYFYKTEMGRPMKELVEYPEYFTYGLESRIKPRYQKLQGKGIRSSLNWFLNCSDQRFEERLEGNFIDVDSEGPVFEMGGKLDMPGGVGGEVVSDEDDDESDDDEVLYRRTLTL
;
A
#
# COMPACT_ATOMS: atom_id res chain seq x y z
N MET A 1 -17.00 -66.80 -13.13
CA MET A 1 -17.55 -66.92 -11.77
C MET A 1 -16.56 -67.75 -10.96
N THR A 2 -16.10 -67.21 -9.82
CA THR A 2 -15.02 -67.62 -8.86
C THR A 2 -13.80 -66.69 -9.00
N HIS A 3 -13.32 -65.88 -8.04
CA HIS A 3 -13.72 -65.44 -6.70
C HIS A 3 -13.42 -63.92 -6.62
N LEU A 4 -14.40 -63.08 -6.25
CA LEU A 4 -14.18 -61.65 -5.98
C LEU A 4 -14.62 -61.33 -4.54
N LEU A 5 -13.75 -60.63 -3.81
CA LEU A 5 -13.93 -60.24 -2.41
C LEU A 5 -15.20 -59.36 -2.20
N PRO A 6 -15.85 -59.40 -1.01
CA PRO A 6 -17.13 -58.74 -0.74
C PRO A 6 -17.16 -57.21 -1.00
N ARG A 7 -16.01 -56.53 -0.99
CA ARG A 7 -15.89 -55.09 -1.29
C ARG A 7 -16.09 -54.75 -2.78
N HIS A 8 -15.84 -55.68 -3.70
CA HIS A 8 -16.01 -55.44 -5.15
C HIS A 8 -17.46 -55.58 -5.63
N LYS A 9 -18.33 -56.28 -4.89
CA LYS A 9 -19.77 -56.38 -5.22
C LYS A 9 -20.51 -55.04 -5.03
N LYS A 10 -20.10 -54.23 -4.03
CA LYS A 10 -20.66 -52.89 -3.79
C LYS A 10 -20.27 -51.89 -4.89
N LEU A 11 -19.04 -51.94 -5.39
CA LEU A 11 -18.56 -51.07 -6.47
C LEU A 11 -19.27 -51.35 -7.81
N LEU A 12 -19.49 -52.63 -8.13
CA LEU A 12 -20.24 -53.06 -9.32
C LEU A 12 -21.73 -52.67 -9.28
N SER A 13 -22.35 -52.71 -8.10
CA SER A 13 -23.75 -52.25 -7.92
C SER A 13 -23.91 -50.73 -8.01
N PHE A 14 -22.85 -49.97 -7.72
CA PHE A 14 -22.82 -48.51 -7.80
C PHE A 14 -22.60 -48.04 -9.24
N LEU A 15 -21.67 -48.66 -9.96
CA LEU A 15 -21.35 -48.32 -11.36
C LEU A 15 -22.49 -48.65 -12.34
N THR A 16 -23.28 -49.69 -12.06
CA THR A 16 -24.45 -50.06 -12.90
C THR A 16 -25.69 -49.17 -12.70
N ARG A 17 -25.74 -48.37 -11.62
CA ARG A 17 -26.83 -47.40 -11.38
C ARG A 17 -26.58 -46.04 -12.06
N HIS A 18 -25.34 -45.69 -12.38
CA HIS A 18 -24.98 -44.34 -12.81
C HIS A 18 -24.44 -44.22 -14.25
N HIS A 19 -24.28 -45.33 -14.99
CA HIS A 19 -23.86 -45.32 -16.39
C HIS A 19 -24.71 -46.27 -17.27
N PRO A 20 -25.67 -45.76 -18.07
CA PRO A 20 -26.53 -46.58 -18.94
C PRO A 20 -25.77 -47.37 -20.02
N ILE A 21 -24.60 -46.86 -20.45
CA ILE A 21 -23.79 -47.43 -21.54
C ILE A 21 -23.14 -48.77 -21.15
N LEU A 22 -22.80 -48.95 -19.87
CA LEU A 22 -22.19 -50.18 -19.36
C LEU A 22 -23.19 -51.35 -19.29
N LYS A 23 -24.50 -51.06 -19.23
CA LYS A 23 -25.56 -52.09 -19.23
C LYS A 23 -25.77 -52.68 -20.62
N THR A 24 -25.59 -51.88 -21.67
CA THR A 24 -25.75 -52.29 -23.07
C THR A 24 -24.62 -53.20 -23.56
N LEU A 25 -23.38 -52.97 -23.10
CA LEU A 25 -22.20 -53.78 -23.47
C LEU A 25 -22.16 -55.16 -22.79
N LEU A 26 -22.83 -55.32 -21.64
CA LEU A 26 -22.94 -56.61 -20.94
C LEU A 26 -24.08 -57.50 -21.47
N GLN A 27 -25.07 -56.92 -22.14
CA GLN A 27 -26.22 -57.66 -22.67
C GLN A 27 -26.03 -58.15 -24.11
N ASN A 28 -25.18 -57.50 -24.90
CA ASN A 28 -24.90 -57.89 -26.29
C ASN A 28 -23.39 -57.91 -26.57
N PRO A 29 -22.68 -59.02 -26.33
CA PRO A 29 -21.32 -59.18 -26.82
C PRO A 29 -21.34 -59.30 -28.35
N PRO A 30 -20.43 -58.62 -29.08
CA PRO A 30 -20.35 -58.75 -30.54
C PRO A 30 -19.93 -60.18 -30.93
N PRO A 31 -20.39 -60.69 -32.09
CA PRO A 31 -20.16 -62.07 -32.48
C PRO A 31 -18.68 -62.35 -32.75
N ILE A 32 -18.20 -63.48 -32.23
CA ILE A 32 -16.87 -64.01 -32.49
C ILE A 32 -16.88 -64.61 -33.91
N SER A 33 -16.20 -63.94 -34.84
CA SER A 33 -16.01 -64.46 -36.19
C SER A 33 -14.83 -65.43 -36.22
N HIS A 34 -15.11 -66.71 -36.45
CA HIS A 34 -14.12 -67.69 -36.86
C HIS A 34 -13.75 -67.46 -38.34
N TYR A 35 -12.47 -67.18 -38.62
CA TYR A 35 -11.91 -67.37 -39.96
C TYR A 35 -10.70 -68.29 -39.91
N ALA A 36 -10.74 -69.24 -40.84
CA ALA A 36 -9.85 -70.37 -40.98
C ALA A 36 -8.45 -69.98 -41.48
N THR A 37 -7.53 -70.89 -41.17
CA THR A 37 -6.14 -70.97 -41.64
C THR A 37 -6.01 -70.96 -43.17
N GLN A 38 -5.25 -70.01 -43.71
CA GLN A 38 -4.49 -70.21 -44.95
C GLN A 38 -3.08 -69.65 -44.79
N SER A 39 -2.10 -70.49 -45.14
CA SER A 39 -0.68 -70.18 -45.19
C SER A 39 -0.37 -69.43 -46.49
N SER A 40 0.02 -68.16 -46.36
CA SER A 40 0.69 -67.42 -47.44
C SER A 40 1.82 -66.60 -46.83
N LYS A 41 3.06 -66.87 -47.25
CA LYS A 41 4.25 -66.12 -46.84
C LYS A 41 4.10 -64.66 -47.27
N PHE A 42 4.02 -63.75 -46.31
CA PHE A 42 4.16 -62.31 -46.54
C PHE A 42 5.64 -61.93 -46.65
N PRO A 43 6.00 -60.96 -47.50
CA PRO A 43 7.36 -60.44 -47.59
C PRO A 43 7.76 -59.76 -46.28
N GLU A 44 9.05 -59.88 -45.95
CA GLU A 44 9.67 -59.38 -44.73
C GLU A 44 9.51 -57.86 -44.65
N TYR A 45 8.63 -57.39 -43.76
CA TYR A 45 8.45 -55.98 -43.46
C TYR A 45 9.54 -55.56 -42.47
N GLU A 46 10.55 -54.83 -42.95
CA GLU A 46 11.49 -54.14 -42.06
C GLU A 46 10.76 -53.00 -41.35
N MET A 47 10.65 -53.11 -40.03
CA MET A 47 10.13 -52.04 -39.20
C MET A 47 11.09 -50.84 -39.25
N PRO A 48 10.62 -49.62 -39.55
CA PRO A 48 11.45 -48.43 -39.35
C PRO A 48 11.83 -48.32 -37.88
N THR A 49 13.12 -48.13 -37.63
CA THR A 49 13.73 -48.10 -36.29
C THR A 49 13.11 -46.97 -35.46
N VAL A 50 12.10 -47.31 -34.66
CA VAL A 50 11.59 -46.43 -33.61
C VAL A 50 12.64 -46.42 -32.51
N THR A 51 13.26 -45.26 -32.27
CA THR A 51 14.11 -45.00 -31.10
C THR A 51 13.22 -45.05 -29.86
N TRP A 52 12.97 -46.27 -29.36
CA TRP A 52 12.41 -46.47 -28.03
C TRP A 52 13.39 -45.89 -27.02
N GLY A 53 13.08 -44.71 -26.49
CA GLY A 53 13.64 -44.27 -25.23
C GLY A 53 13.42 -45.40 -24.22
N VAL A 54 14.52 -45.90 -23.64
CA VAL A 54 14.52 -47.04 -22.74
C VAL A 54 13.50 -46.81 -21.62
N ILE A 55 12.41 -47.58 -21.60
CA ILE A 55 11.48 -47.59 -20.48
C ILE A 55 12.18 -48.31 -19.33
N GLN A 56 12.89 -47.55 -18.50
CA GLN A 56 13.60 -48.07 -17.33
C GLN A 56 12.61 -48.82 -16.41
N GLY A 57 12.98 -50.05 -16.04
CA GLY A 57 12.20 -50.84 -15.10
C GLY A 57 12.12 -50.17 -13.72
N LYS A 58 11.06 -50.43 -12.95
CA LYS A 58 10.86 -49.84 -11.60
C LYS A 58 12.08 -49.99 -10.69
N LYS A 59 12.81 -51.10 -10.80
CA LYS A 59 14.02 -51.39 -10.03
C LYS A 59 15.21 -50.49 -10.42
N GLU A 60 15.37 -50.21 -11.71
CA GLU A 60 16.45 -49.37 -12.24
C GLU A 60 16.25 -47.90 -11.88
N LYS A 61 15.00 -47.42 -11.93
CA LYS A 61 14.63 -46.08 -11.46
C LYS A 61 14.95 -45.89 -9.97
N LEU A 62 14.69 -46.91 -9.15
CA LEU A 62 14.99 -46.85 -7.72
C LEU A 62 16.50 -46.79 -7.46
N VAL A 63 17.29 -47.59 -8.17
CA VAL A 63 18.76 -47.56 -8.07
C VAL A 63 19.34 -46.21 -8.50
N ASN A 64 18.87 -45.65 -9.61
CA ASN A 64 19.32 -44.34 -10.09
C ASN A 64 18.95 -43.23 -9.12
N ARG A 65 17.77 -43.33 -8.49
CA ARG A 65 17.32 -42.39 -7.46
C ARG A 65 18.23 -42.40 -6.23
N VAL A 66 18.62 -43.58 -5.74
CA VAL A 66 19.56 -43.69 -4.59
C VAL A 66 20.88 -43.01 -4.93
N LYS A 67 21.46 -43.29 -6.10
CA LYS A 67 22.70 -42.64 -6.56
C LYS A 67 22.59 -41.12 -6.62
N VAL A 68 21.44 -40.63 -7.09
CA VAL A 68 21.12 -39.20 -7.12
C VAL A 68 21.08 -38.60 -5.72
N CYS A 69 20.39 -39.25 -4.79
CA CYS A 69 20.28 -38.77 -3.41
C CYS A 69 21.65 -38.76 -2.72
N ASP A 70 22.46 -39.82 -2.87
CA ASP A 70 23.81 -39.88 -2.31
C ASP A 70 24.71 -38.76 -2.87
N HIS A 71 24.60 -38.47 -4.17
CA HIS A 71 25.34 -37.37 -4.79
C HIS A 71 24.90 -36.00 -4.24
N LEU A 72 23.59 -35.77 -4.12
CA LEU A 72 23.04 -34.55 -3.53
C LEU A 72 23.50 -34.37 -2.08
N GLN A 73 23.49 -35.43 -1.28
CA GLN A 73 23.99 -35.41 0.11
C GLN A 73 25.49 -35.07 0.18
N THR A 74 26.30 -35.59 -0.76
CA THR A 74 27.73 -35.25 -0.85
C THR A 74 27.95 -33.76 -1.13
N LEU A 75 27.03 -33.12 -1.85
CA LEU A 75 27.05 -31.68 -2.11
C LEU A 75 26.43 -30.84 -0.98
N GLY A 76 25.95 -31.48 0.10
CA GLY A 76 25.33 -30.82 1.25
C GLY A 76 23.82 -30.57 1.10
N VAL A 77 23.16 -31.18 0.13
CA VAL A 77 21.71 -31.07 -0.06
C VAL A 77 20.96 -32.10 0.81
N ILE A 78 19.97 -31.64 1.56
CA ILE A 78 19.08 -32.45 2.38
C ILE A 78 18.02 -33.10 1.47
N THR A 79 17.94 -34.43 1.51
CA THR A 79 17.13 -35.21 0.56
C THR A 79 15.82 -35.75 1.12
N ASP A 80 15.57 -35.59 2.41
CA ASP A 80 14.46 -36.22 3.13
C ASP A 80 13.09 -35.80 2.55
N GLU A 81 12.96 -34.53 2.18
CA GLU A 81 11.74 -33.98 1.58
C GLU A 81 11.57 -34.34 0.09
N LEU A 82 12.63 -34.83 -0.56
CA LEU A 82 12.61 -35.16 -1.99
C LEU A 82 11.93 -36.51 -2.25
N GLU A 83 11.71 -37.36 -1.24
CA GLU A 83 11.13 -38.70 -1.33
C GLU A 83 9.82 -38.76 -2.13
N THR A 84 9.02 -37.70 -2.03
CA THR A 84 7.69 -37.62 -2.64
C THR A 84 7.68 -37.05 -4.06
N ILE A 85 8.82 -36.53 -4.53
CA ILE A 85 8.94 -35.86 -5.83
C ILE A 85 9.64 -36.75 -6.85
N GLU A 86 9.16 -36.72 -8.10
CA GLU A 86 9.86 -37.30 -9.24
C GLU A 86 11.15 -36.51 -9.54
N LEU A 87 12.28 -37.05 -9.10
CA LEU A 87 13.60 -36.55 -9.44
C LEU A 87 14.03 -37.08 -10.82
N PRO A 88 14.92 -36.36 -11.53
CA PRO A 88 15.55 -36.86 -12.74
C PRO A 88 16.24 -38.21 -12.52
N SER A 89 16.23 -39.04 -13.56
CA SER A 89 16.82 -40.39 -13.52
C SER A 89 18.34 -40.41 -13.73
N THR A 90 18.99 -39.27 -13.99
CA THR A 90 20.43 -39.19 -14.26
C THR A 90 21.10 -38.09 -13.44
N LEU A 91 22.34 -38.36 -13.02
CA LEU A 91 23.17 -37.42 -12.25
C LEU A 91 23.43 -36.13 -13.03
N GLU A 92 23.74 -36.24 -14.33
CA GLU A 92 24.03 -35.10 -15.21
C GLU A 92 22.91 -34.04 -15.19
N VAL A 93 21.64 -34.46 -15.22
CA VAL A 93 20.49 -33.54 -15.24
C VAL A 93 20.32 -32.82 -13.90
N ILE A 94 20.73 -33.45 -12.81
CA ILE A 94 20.67 -32.84 -11.47
C ILE A 94 21.83 -31.89 -11.25
N SER A 95 23.03 -32.24 -11.70
CA SER A 95 24.17 -31.33 -11.73
C SER A 95 23.87 -30.10 -12.60
N GLU A 96 23.26 -30.28 -13.78
CA GLU A 96 22.79 -29.17 -14.64
C GLU A 96 21.82 -28.23 -13.90
N ARG A 97 20.87 -28.80 -13.14
CA ARG A 97 19.91 -28.00 -12.34
C ARG A 97 20.60 -27.20 -11.25
N LEU A 98 21.49 -27.84 -10.48
CA LEU A 98 22.24 -27.18 -9.42
C LEU A 98 23.14 -26.08 -9.96
N GLU A 99 23.87 -26.35 -11.05
CA GLU A 99 24.69 -25.33 -11.72
C GLU A 99 23.86 -24.15 -12.21
N PHE A 100 22.67 -24.41 -12.75
CA PHE A 100 21.76 -23.34 -13.18
C PHE A 100 21.29 -22.49 -12.00
N LEU A 101 20.91 -23.12 -10.88
CA LEU A 101 20.50 -22.42 -9.66
C LEU A 101 21.67 -21.61 -9.06
N HIS A 102 22.88 -22.15 -9.06
CA HIS A 102 24.09 -21.43 -8.67
C HIS A 102 24.38 -20.23 -9.59
N LYS A 103 24.23 -20.38 -10.91
CA LYS A 103 24.37 -19.25 -11.86
C LYS A 103 23.30 -18.18 -11.66
N LEU A 104 22.13 -18.56 -11.12
CA LEU A 104 21.07 -17.63 -10.75
C LEU A 104 21.38 -16.90 -9.42
N GLY A 105 22.37 -17.37 -8.66
CA GLY A 105 22.80 -16.79 -7.39
C GLY A 105 22.27 -17.50 -6.15
N LEU A 106 21.65 -18.68 -6.29
CA LEU A 106 21.21 -19.49 -5.15
C LEU A 106 22.34 -20.35 -4.62
N THR A 107 22.48 -20.40 -3.30
CA THR A 107 23.42 -21.26 -2.57
C THR A 107 22.80 -22.64 -2.28
N ILE A 108 23.60 -23.58 -1.79
CA ILE A 108 23.09 -24.88 -1.33
C ILE A 108 22.14 -24.71 -0.14
N ASP A 109 22.40 -23.73 0.74
CA ASP A 109 21.50 -23.42 1.85
C ASP A 109 20.12 -22.97 1.35
N ASP A 110 20.08 -22.11 0.33
CA ASP A 110 18.81 -21.69 -0.30
C ASP A 110 18.07 -22.87 -0.95
N VAL A 111 18.81 -23.83 -1.52
CA VAL A 111 18.23 -25.07 -2.04
C VAL A 111 17.68 -25.95 -0.91
N ASN A 112 18.35 -26.00 0.24
CA ASN A 112 17.89 -26.72 1.41
C ASN A 112 16.67 -26.08 2.08
N GLU A 113 16.50 -24.76 1.98
CA GLU A 113 15.28 -24.06 2.43
C GLU A 113 14.05 -24.44 1.58
N TYR A 114 14.23 -24.82 0.32
CA TYR A 114 13.16 -25.33 -0.53
C TYR A 114 13.66 -26.40 -1.53
N PRO A 115 13.87 -27.65 -1.08
CA PRO A 115 14.47 -28.71 -1.91
C PRO A 115 13.64 -29.05 -3.16
N LEU A 116 12.32 -28.79 -3.10
CA LEU A 116 11.38 -29.14 -4.16
C LEU A 116 11.68 -28.43 -5.49
N MET A 117 12.42 -27.30 -5.48
CA MET A 117 12.85 -26.63 -6.71
C MET A 117 13.74 -27.52 -7.60
N LEU A 118 14.43 -28.51 -7.00
CA LEU A 118 15.21 -29.49 -7.75
C LEU A 118 14.34 -30.42 -8.59
N GLY A 119 13.03 -30.50 -8.33
CA GLY A 119 12.07 -31.20 -9.16
C GLY A 119 11.80 -30.48 -10.50
N CYS A 120 11.99 -29.17 -10.56
CA CYS A 120 11.65 -28.36 -11.72
C CYS A 120 12.63 -28.57 -12.89
N SER A 121 12.09 -28.70 -14.11
CA SER A 121 12.91 -28.82 -15.31
C SER A 121 13.52 -27.47 -15.69
N VAL A 122 14.83 -27.43 -15.95
CA VAL A 122 15.51 -26.20 -16.44
C VAL A 122 14.81 -25.63 -17.67
N ARG A 123 14.53 -26.48 -18.66
CA ARG A 123 13.97 -26.05 -19.97
C ARG A 123 12.46 -25.84 -19.94
N LYS A 124 11.70 -26.66 -19.20
CA LYS A 124 10.23 -26.60 -19.19
C LYS A 124 9.66 -25.67 -18.12
N ASN A 125 10.40 -25.40 -17.05
CA ASN A 125 9.94 -24.63 -15.90
C ASN A 125 10.79 -23.38 -15.66
N LEU A 126 12.07 -23.55 -15.30
CA LEU A 126 12.93 -22.44 -14.84
C LEU A 126 13.09 -21.37 -15.92
N ILE A 127 13.56 -21.73 -17.11
CA ILE A 127 13.80 -20.77 -18.20
C ILE A 127 12.52 -20.00 -18.57
N PRO A 128 11.37 -20.66 -18.85
CA PRO A 128 10.13 -19.96 -19.14
C PRO A 128 9.67 -19.00 -18.04
N VAL A 129 9.72 -19.44 -16.77
CA VAL A 129 9.31 -18.61 -15.62
C VAL A 129 10.22 -17.39 -15.48
N LEU A 130 11.53 -17.59 -15.50
CA LEU A 130 12.51 -16.51 -15.35
C LEU A 130 12.46 -15.51 -16.50
N ALA A 131 12.34 -15.99 -17.75
CA ALA A 131 12.18 -15.12 -18.92
C ALA A 131 10.88 -14.31 -18.84
N TYR A 132 9.81 -14.88 -18.29
CA TYR A 132 8.56 -14.16 -18.08
C TYR A 132 8.68 -13.09 -16.99
N LEU A 133 9.32 -13.40 -15.85
CA LEU A 133 9.59 -12.44 -14.79
C LEU A 133 10.46 -11.27 -15.29
N GLU A 134 11.47 -11.56 -16.12
CA GLU A 134 12.28 -10.54 -16.79
C GLU A 134 11.44 -9.65 -17.71
N LYS A 135 10.54 -10.26 -18.51
CA LYS A 135 9.60 -9.53 -19.38
C LYS A 135 8.64 -8.60 -18.61
N ILE A 136 8.30 -8.94 -17.37
CA ILE A 136 7.43 -8.13 -16.50
C ILE A 136 8.17 -6.94 -15.88
N GLY A 137 9.51 -6.92 -15.94
CA GLY A 137 10.34 -5.81 -15.46
C GLY A 137 11.19 -6.15 -14.24
N ILE A 138 11.31 -7.42 -13.85
CA ILE A 138 12.29 -7.83 -12.83
C ILE A 138 13.66 -7.93 -13.51
N SER A 139 14.63 -7.16 -13.04
CA SER A 139 15.97 -7.17 -13.65
C SER A 139 16.63 -8.55 -13.49
N ARG A 140 17.40 -8.97 -14.50
CA ARG A 140 18.11 -10.26 -14.48
C ARG A 140 18.97 -10.47 -13.24
N SER A 141 19.57 -9.40 -12.70
CA SER A 141 20.35 -9.42 -11.46
C SER A 141 19.55 -9.72 -10.20
N LYS A 142 18.22 -9.50 -10.21
CA LYS A 142 17.31 -9.70 -9.07
C LYS A 142 16.51 -10.99 -9.16
N LEU A 143 16.62 -11.74 -10.26
CA LEU A 143 15.88 -12.99 -10.44
C LEU A 143 16.26 -14.04 -9.39
N GLY A 144 17.53 -14.13 -9.00
CA GLY A 144 17.97 -15.00 -7.91
C GLY A 144 17.35 -14.64 -6.58
N GLU A 145 17.39 -13.35 -6.22
CA GLU A 145 16.75 -12.82 -5.01
C GLU A 145 15.23 -13.12 -5.02
N PHE A 146 14.56 -12.94 -6.15
CA PHE A 146 13.14 -13.24 -6.30
C PHE A 146 12.85 -14.72 -6.05
N VAL A 147 13.60 -15.63 -6.68
CA VAL A 147 13.42 -17.07 -6.53
C VAL A 147 13.76 -17.51 -5.10
N LYS A 148 14.78 -16.93 -4.48
CA LYS A 148 15.10 -17.18 -3.07
C LYS A 148 13.91 -16.84 -2.16
N ASN A 149 13.29 -15.67 -2.37
CA ASN A 149 12.17 -15.22 -1.53
C ASN A 149 10.85 -15.96 -1.83
N TYR A 150 10.68 -16.51 -3.04
CA TYR A 150 9.44 -17.18 -3.47
C TYR A 150 9.72 -18.34 -4.45
N PRO A 151 10.34 -19.43 -3.98
CA PRO A 151 10.86 -20.50 -4.85
C PRO A 151 9.76 -21.33 -5.51
N GLN A 152 8.57 -21.40 -4.91
CA GLN A 152 7.39 -22.03 -5.48
C GLN A 152 6.99 -21.47 -6.86
N VAL A 153 7.42 -20.25 -7.22
CA VAL A 153 7.20 -19.68 -8.56
C VAL A 153 7.74 -20.58 -9.68
N LEU A 154 8.79 -21.35 -9.41
CA LEU A 154 9.41 -22.23 -10.39
C LEU A 154 8.49 -23.38 -10.81
N HIS A 155 7.52 -23.75 -9.98
CA HIS A 155 6.54 -24.78 -10.31
C HIS A 155 5.37 -24.23 -11.13
N ALA A 156 5.19 -22.91 -11.17
CA ALA A 156 4.03 -22.28 -11.76
C ALA A 156 4.06 -22.30 -13.28
N SER A 157 2.89 -22.47 -13.88
CA SER A 157 2.69 -22.28 -15.31
C SER A 157 2.61 -20.80 -15.65
N VAL A 158 3.49 -20.33 -16.53
CA VAL A 158 3.47 -18.94 -17.02
C VAL A 158 2.11 -18.58 -17.61
N VAL A 159 1.51 -19.47 -18.40
CA VAL A 159 0.27 -19.17 -19.14
C VAL A 159 -0.97 -19.29 -18.26
N VAL A 160 -1.00 -20.28 -17.37
CA VAL A 160 -2.21 -20.63 -16.60
C VAL A 160 -2.25 -19.90 -15.26
N GLU A 161 -1.10 -19.60 -14.66
CA GLU A 161 -1.03 -19.06 -13.29
C GLU A 161 -0.45 -17.64 -13.29
N LEU A 162 0.76 -17.45 -13.83
CA LEU A 162 1.46 -16.16 -13.69
C LEU A 162 0.83 -15.05 -14.56
N ALA A 163 0.56 -15.32 -15.83
CA ALA A 163 0.03 -14.32 -16.76
C ALA A 163 -1.36 -13.79 -16.38
N PRO A 164 -2.30 -14.61 -15.89
CA PRO A 164 -3.57 -14.12 -15.38
C PRO A 164 -3.43 -13.17 -14.18
N VAL A 165 -2.52 -13.45 -13.23
CA VAL A 165 -2.23 -12.54 -12.10
C VAL A 165 -1.69 -11.20 -12.59
N VAL A 166 -0.74 -11.23 -13.53
CA VAL A 166 -0.17 -10.00 -14.10
C VAL A 166 -1.23 -9.21 -14.88
N LYS A 167 -2.10 -9.89 -15.63
CA LYS A 167 -3.24 -9.25 -16.31
C LYS A 167 -4.22 -8.65 -15.33
N PHE A 168 -4.48 -9.32 -14.20
CA PHE A 168 -5.33 -8.80 -13.13
C PHE A 168 -4.73 -7.53 -12.52
N LEU A 169 -3.45 -7.53 -12.15
CA LEU A 169 -2.77 -6.33 -11.65
C LEU A 169 -2.82 -5.17 -12.66
N ARG A 170 -2.62 -5.45 -13.95
CA ARG A 170 -2.80 -4.46 -15.02
C ARG A 170 -4.24 -3.95 -15.13
N GLY A 171 -5.24 -4.79 -14.87
CA GLY A 171 -6.65 -4.42 -14.83
C GLY A 171 -7.06 -3.63 -13.59
N LEU A 172 -6.21 -3.58 -12.56
CA LEU A 172 -6.34 -2.68 -11.42
C LEU A 172 -5.61 -1.35 -11.63
N ASP A 173 -5.16 -1.04 -12.85
CA ASP A 173 -4.36 0.14 -13.18
C ASP A 173 -2.96 0.19 -12.53
N VAL A 174 -2.37 -0.95 -12.15
CA VAL A 174 -0.93 -1.00 -11.81
C VAL A 174 -0.12 -0.79 -13.08
N GLU A 175 0.76 0.21 -13.11
CA GLU A 175 1.57 0.53 -14.28
C GLU A 175 2.51 -0.61 -14.70
N LYS A 176 2.76 -0.74 -16.01
CA LYS A 176 3.60 -1.83 -16.55
C LYS A 176 5.02 -1.78 -15.96
N GLN A 177 5.54 -0.57 -15.76
CA GLN A 177 6.86 -0.34 -15.19
C GLN A 177 6.93 -0.70 -13.69
N ASP A 178 5.81 -0.64 -12.98
CA ASP A 178 5.73 -0.92 -11.55
C ASP A 178 5.48 -2.39 -11.24
N LEU A 179 5.03 -3.21 -12.21
CA LEU A 179 4.72 -4.63 -11.99
C LEU A 179 5.91 -5.40 -11.38
N GLY A 180 7.12 -5.21 -11.93
CA GLY A 180 8.32 -5.84 -11.39
C GLY A 180 8.59 -5.41 -9.95
N TYR A 181 8.39 -4.14 -9.62
CA TYR A 181 8.54 -3.61 -8.26
C TYR A 181 7.50 -4.20 -7.29
N VAL A 182 6.24 -4.24 -7.70
CA VAL A 182 5.13 -4.83 -6.92
C VAL A 182 5.41 -6.30 -6.61
N LEU A 183 5.77 -7.09 -7.61
CA LEU A 183 6.03 -8.51 -7.44
C LEU A 183 7.30 -8.77 -6.63
N MET A 184 8.35 -7.96 -6.77
CA MET A 184 9.54 -8.06 -5.89
C MET A 184 9.18 -7.80 -4.42
N LYS A 185 8.21 -6.92 -4.16
CA LYS A 185 7.78 -6.56 -2.81
C LYS A 185 6.83 -7.59 -2.19
N TYR A 186 5.98 -8.22 -3.00
CA TYR A 186 5.07 -9.26 -2.53
C TYR A 186 4.89 -10.38 -3.58
N PRO A 187 5.87 -11.28 -3.72
CA PRO A 187 5.85 -12.35 -4.73
C PRO A 187 4.65 -13.31 -4.61
N GLU A 188 4.13 -13.48 -3.39
CA GLU A 188 3.03 -14.39 -3.05
C GLU A 188 1.74 -14.06 -3.79
N LEU A 189 1.60 -12.84 -4.32
CA LEU A 189 0.52 -12.47 -5.24
C LEU A 189 0.38 -13.46 -6.40
N LEU A 190 1.50 -13.99 -6.90
CA LEU A 190 1.51 -14.97 -8.00
C LEU A 190 0.88 -16.31 -7.63
N GLY A 191 0.77 -16.62 -6.33
CA GLY A 191 0.12 -17.83 -5.83
C GLY A 191 -1.35 -17.65 -5.47
N PHE A 192 -1.88 -16.41 -5.51
CA PHE A 192 -3.27 -16.16 -5.15
C PHE A 192 -4.24 -16.45 -6.29
N LYS A 193 -5.39 -17.01 -5.90
CA LYS A 193 -6.54 -17.13 -6.80
C LYS A 193 -7.09 -15.74 -7.11
N LEU A 194 -7.33 -15.47 -8.39
CA LEU A 194 -7.91 -14.21 -8.86
C LEU A 194 -9.30 -13.98 -8.24
N GLU A 195 -10.14 -15.00 -8.34
CA GLU A 195 -11.44 -15.08 -7.67
C GLU A 195 -11.22 -15.55 -6.24
N GLY A 196 -11.26 -14.59 -5.31
CA GLY A 196 -10.90 -14.81 -3.91
C GLY A 196 -10.46 -13.52 -3.23
N THR A 197 -9.49 -13.64 -2.32
CA THR A 197 -9.03 -12.55 -1.45
C THR A 197 -8.76 -11.25 -2.21
N MET A 198 -8.02 -11.31 -3.32
CA MET A 198 -7.67 -10.13 -4.11
C MET A 198 -8.91 -9.37 -4.60
N SER A 199 -9.83 -10.07 -5.26
CA SER A 199 -11.09 -9.48 -5.75
C SER A 199 -11.96 -8.93 -4.62
N THR A 200 -12.03 -9.63 -3.47
CA THR A 200 -12.83 -9.17 -2.33
C THR A 200 -12.25 -7.92 -1.69
N SER A 201 -10.93 -7.81 -1.59
CA SER A 201 -10.26 -6.62 -1.04
C SER A 201 -10.52 -5.41 -1.92
N VAL A 202 -10.38 -5.55 -3.24
CA VAL A 202 -10.68 -4.47 -4.20
C VAL A 202 -12.14 -4.08 -4.13
N ALA A 203 -13.07 -5.04 -4.19
CA ALA A 203 -14.50 -4.77 -4.12
C ALA A 203 -14.90 -4.04 -2.83
N TYR A 204 -14.32 -4.43 -1.69
CA TYR A 204 -14.55 -3.76 -0.42
C TYR A 204 -14.04 -2.31 -0.43
N LEU A 205 -12.82 -2.07 -0.92
CA LEU A 205 -12.25 -0.72 -1.00
C LEU A 205 -13.12 0.20 -1.88
N VAL A 206 -13.55 -0.29 -3.05
CA VAL A 206 -14.48 0.46 -3.91
C VAL A 206 -15.82 0.70 -3.19
N SER A 207 -16.34 -0.28 -2.46
CA SER A 207 -17.60 -0.13 -1.69
C SER A 207 -17.53 0.92 -0.57
N ILE A 208 -16.33 1.23 -0.06
CA ILE A 208 -16.13 2.28 0.93
C ILE A 208 -15.89 3.67 0.33
N GLY A 209 -15.79 3.75 -1.00
CA GLY A 209 -15.67 5.00 -1.75
C GLY A 209 -14.26 5.28 -2.24
N VAL A 210 -13.35 4.29 -2.24
CA VAL A 210 -12.06 4.40 -2.92
C VAL A 210 -12.31 4.44 -4.43
N SER A 211 -11.74 5.44 -5.09
CA SER A 211 -11.77 5.54 -6.55
C SER A 211 -11.14 4.31 -7.22
N PRO A 212 -11.80 3.65 -8.19
CA PRO A 212 -11.21 2.51 -8.90
C PRO A 212 -9.84 2.82 -9.53
N ARG A 213 -9.63 4.06 -9.99
CA ARG A 213 -8.37 4.53 -10.58
C ARG A 213 -7.23 4.62 -9.56
N ASP A 214 -7.54 4.80 -8.28
CA ASP A 214 -6.56 4.87 -7.20
C ASP A 214 -6.17 3.48 -6.65
N ILE A 215 -6.89 2.41 -7.00
CA ILE A 215 -6.56 1.05 -6.58
C ILE A 215 -5.16 0.64 -7.07
N GLY A 216 -4.80 0.94 -8.32
CA GLY A 216 -3.49 0.64 -8.88
C GLY A 216 -2.35 1.29 -8.09
N PRO A 217 -2.36 2.64 -7.93
CA PRO A 217 -1.43 3.35 -7.06
C PRO A 217 -1.38 2.80 -5.62
N MET A 218 -2.52 2.44 -5.03
CA MET A 218 -2.57 1.82 -3.69
C MET A 218 -1.84 0.46 -3.66
N VAL A 219 -2.04 -0.39 -4.67
CA VAL A 219 -1.35 -1.68 -4.80
C VAL A 219 0.15 -1.48 -5.03
N THR A 220 0.54 -0.50 -5.84
CA THR A 220 1.96 -0.14 -6.01
C THR A 220 2.60 0.27 -4.68
N GLN A 221 1.90 1.08 -3.87
CA GLN A 221 2.39 1.51 -2.56
C GLN A 221 2.43 0.36 -1.54
N TYR A 222 1.38 -0.45 -1.47
CA TYR A 222 1.19 -1.48 -0.44
C TYR A 222 0.51 -2.75 -1.01
N PRO A 223 1.25 -3.61 -1.73
CA PRO A 223 0.67 -4.75 -2.45
C PRO A 223 0.06 -5.82 -1.52
N TYR A 224 0.50 -5.86 -0.26
CA TYR A 224 -0.03 -6.79 0.75
C TYR A 224 -1.55 -6.67 0.92
N LEU A 225 -2.16 -5.50 0.62
CA LEU A 225 -3.61 -5.31 0.73
C LEU A 225 -4.43 -6.35 -0.06
N LEU A 226 -3.88 -6.86 -1.17
CA LEU A 226 -4.55 -7.87 -2.00
C LEU A 226 -4.54 -9.26 -1.35
N GLY A 227 -3.61 -9.52 -0.42
CA GLY A 227 -3.54 -10.75 0.38
C GLY A 227 -4.31 -10.67 1.70
N MET A 228 -4.80 -9.49 2.09
CA MET A 228 -5.47 -9.29 3.37
C MET A 228 -6.93 -9.74 3.35
N ARG A 229 -7.36 -10.45 4.41
CA ARG A 229 -8.76 -10.84 4.57
C ARG A 229 -9.62 -9.64 4.96
N VAL A 230 -10.60 -9.32 4.12
CA VAL A 230 -11.52 -8.18 4.36
C VAL A 230 -12.21 -8.28 5.71
N GLY A 231 -12.86 -9.40 6.01
CA GLY A 231 -13.72 -9.52 7.20
C GLY A 231 -12.98 -9.46 8.54
N THR A 232 -11.69 -9.80 8.57
CA THR A 232 -10.92 -9.88 9.82
C THR A 232 -9.85 -8.79 9.96
N MET A 233 -9.40 -8.20 8.85
CA MET A 233 -8.32 -7.21 8.86
C MET A 233 -8.82 -5.83 8.40
N ILE A 234 -9.27 -5.72 7.16
CA ILE A 234 -9.56 -4.42 6.53
C ILE A 234 -10.83 -3.80 7.10
N LYS A 235 -11.92 -4.59 7.17
CA LYS A 235 -13.22 -4.10 7.62
C LYS A 235 -13.22 -3.66 9.09
N PRO A 236 -12.70 -4.43 10.05
CA PRO A 236 -12.65 -3.98 11.45
C PRO A 236 -11.88 -2.67 11.64
N LEU A 237 -10.77 -2.48 10.93
CA LEU A 237 -10.02 -1.23 10.97
C LEU A 237 -10.86 -0.05 10.45
N VAL A 238 -11.49 -0.21 9.29
CA VAL A 238 -12.34 0.83 8.69
C VAL A 238 -13.55 1.15 9.58
N ASP A 239 -14.22 0.13 10.12
CA ASP A 239 -15.35 0.30 11.03
C ASP A 239 -14.93 1.05 12.31
N TYR A 240 -13.75 0.73 12.86
CA TYR A 240 -13.19 1.45 14.01
C TYR A 240 -12.93 2.92 13.69
N LEU A 241 -12.30 3.23 12.54
CA LEU A 241 -12.06 4.61 12.11
C LEU A 241 -13.36 5.40 11.90
N ILE A 242 -14.42 4.75 11.43
CA ILE A 242 -15.73 5.37 11.34
C ILE A 242 -16.33 5.59 12.74
N SER A 243 -16.17 4.63 13.65
CA SER A 243 -16.69 4.71 15.02
C SER A 243 -16.08 5.84 15.86
N ILE A 244 -14.83 6.22 15.59
CA ILE A 244 -14.17 7.38 16.23
C ILE A 244 -14.60 8.72 15.62
N GLY A 245 -15.38 8.71 14.53
CA GLY A 245 -15.97 9.90 13.92
C GLY A 245 -15.43 10.29 12.54
N LEU A 246 -14.54 9.51 11.91
CA LEU A 246 -14.13 9.83 10.53
C LEU A 246 -15.27 9.50 9.57
N PRO A 247 -15.70 10.44 8.70
CA PRO A 247 -16.63 10.12 7.63
C PRO A 247 -16.05 9.06 6.69
N LYS A 248 -16.87 8.11 6.26
CA LYS A 248 -16.48 7.01 5.36
C LYS A 248 -15.69 7.48 4.13
N LYS A 249 -16.10 8.60 3.51
CA LYS A 249 -15.42 9.21 2.35
C LYS A 249 -14.02 9.76 2.70
N ILE A 250 -13.84 10.27 3.90
CA ILE A 250 -12.51 10.73 4.38
C ILE A 250 -11.61 9.54 4.62
N VAL A 251 -12.13 8.44 5.20
CA VAL A 251 -11.37 7.19 5.34
C VAL A 251 -10.93 6.68 3.96
N ALA A 252 -11.81 6.65 2.97
CA ALA A 252 -11.45 6.25 1.61
C ALA A 252 -10.31 7.11 1.03
N ARG A 253 -10.46 8.44 1.03
CA ARG A 253 -9.43 9.39 0.56
C ARG A 253 -8.10 9.26 1.31
N MET A 254 -8.17 9.00 2.61
CA MET A 254 -7.00 8.77 3.44
C MET A 254 -6.25 7.51 2.98
N LEU A 255 -6.97 6.42 2.71
CA LEU A 255 -6.39 5.16 2.26
C LEU A 255 -5.86 5.24 0.82
N GLU A 256 -6.49 6.01 -0.07
CA GLU A 256 -5.99 6.28 -1.43
C GLU A 256 -4.55 6.83 -1.40
N LYS A 257 -4.27 7.77 -0.50
CA LYS A 257 -2.94 8.39 -0.38
C LYS A 257 -1.98 7.60 0.51
N ARG A 258 -2.49 6.73 1.39
CA ARG A 258 -1.77 6.04 2.47
C ARG A 258 -2.26 4.60 2.67
N ALA A 259 -2.14 3.77 1.64
CA ALA A 259 -2.60 2.38 1.63
C ALA A 259 -1.97 1.52 2.75
N TYR A 260 -0.74 1.84 3.17
CA TYR A 260 -0.05 1.12 4.25
C TYR A 260 -0.76 1.19 5.60
N VAL A 261 -1.65 2.17 5.83
CA VAL A 261 -2.43 2.29 7.06
C VAL A 261 -3.32 1.06 7.26
N ILE A 262 -3.76 0.43 6.17
CA ILE A 262 -4.55 -0.82 6.20
C ILE A 262 -3.79 -1.93 6.91
N GLY A 263 -2.45 -1.93 6.80
CA GLY A 263 -1.58 -2.94 7.38
C GLY A 263 -1.39 -2.85 8.89
N TYR A 264 -1.88 -1.80 9.55
CA TYR A 264 -1.72 -1.66 10.99
C TYR A 264 -2.62 -2.62 11.77
N SER A 265 -2.05 -3.23 12.81
CA SER A 265 -2.80 -4.09 13.75
C SER A 265 -3.79 -3.25 14.54
N LEU A 266 -5.09 -3.56 14.42
CA LEU A 266 -6.15 -2.81 15.09
C LEU A 266 -6.01 -2.85 16.62
N GLU A 267 -5.81 -4.05 17.17
CA GLU A 267 -5.79 -4.28 18.61
C GLU A 267 -4.44 -3.92 19.24
N GLU A 268 -3.33 -4.23 18.57
CA GLU A 268 -1.99 -4.07 19.16
C GLU A 268 -1.39 -2.69 18.91
N THR A 269 -1.87 -1.96 17.90
CA THR A 269 -1.24 -0.71 17.46
C THR A 269 -2.23 0.45 17.41
N VAL A 270 -3.30 0.34 16.61
CA VAL A 270 -4.22 1.46 16.34
C VAL A 270 -4.98 1.89 17.60
N LYS A 271 -5.67 0.97 18.28
CA LYS A 271 -6.42 1.28 19.51
C LYS A 271 -5.53 1.83 20.64
N PRO A 272 -4.39 1.17 20.99
CA PRO A 272 -3.48 1.71 22.00
C PRO A 272 -2.96 3.11 21.67
N ASN A 273 -2.68 3.40 20.40
CA ASN A 273 -2.22 4.72 19.99
C ASN A 273 -3.33 5.79 20.08
N VAL A 274 -4.57 5.45 19.76
CA VAL A 274 -5.71 6.36 19.95
C VAL A 274 -5.95 6.64 21.43
N GLU A 275 -5.97 5.61 22.28
CA GLU A 275 -6.11 5.79 23.74
C GLU A 275 -4.93 6.59 24.32
N CYS A 276 -3.74 6.39 23.78
CA CYS A 276 -2.58 7.20 24.14
C CYS A 276 -2.83 8.69 23.83
N LEU A 277 -3.31 9.04 22.64
CA LEU A 277 -3.62 10.45 22.30
C LEU A 277 -4.60 11.07 23.30
N ILE A 278 -5.66 10.33 23.66
CA ILE A 278 -6.65 10.76 24.66
C ILE A 278 -5.98 10.97 26.02
N SER A 279 -5.10 10.06 26.46
CA SER A 279 -4.40 10.17 27.74
C SER A 279 -3.45 11.38 27.83
N PHE A 280 -2.98 11.89 26.69
CA PHE A 280 -2.18 13.11 26.61
C PHE A 280 -3.02 14.40 26.48
N GLY A 281 -4.36 14.29 26.54
CA GLY A 281 -5.28 15.42 26.53
C GLY A 281 -5.81 15.80 25.15
N VAL A 282 -5.54 15.02 24.09
CA VAL A 282 -6.18 15.23 22.79
C VAL A 282 -7.67 14.94 22.92
N ARG A 283 -8.50 15.91 22.55
CA ARG A 283 -9.95 15.80 22.70
C ARG A 283 -10.53 14.78 21.73
N ARG A 284 -11.55 14.03 22.17
CA ARG A 284 -12.15 12.95 21.38
C ARG A 284 -12.75 13.46 20.08
N GLU A 285 -13.39 14.63 20.12
CA GLU A 285 -13.95 15.30 18.95
C GLU A 285 -12.89 15.74 17.93
N MET A 286 -11.63 15.91 18.35
CA MET A 286 -10.52 16.30 17.47
C MET A 286 -9.76 15.10 16.89
N LEU A 287 -9.97 13.87 17.41
CA LEU A 287 -9.30 12.67 16.91
C LEU A 287 -9.52 12.44 15.40
N PRO A 288 -10.74 12.60 14.83
CA PRO A 288 -10.94 12.44 13.40
C PRO A 288 -10.06 13.38 12.57
N LEU A 289 -9.93 14.62 13.03
CA LEU A 289 -9.12 15.64 12.36
C LEU A 289 -7.63 15.29 12.44
N VAL A 290 -7.14 14.95 13.63
CA VAL A 290 -5.74 14.55 13.87
C VAL A 290 -5.35 13.37 12.98
N ILE A 291 -6.21 12.35 12.92
CA ILE A 291 -5.95 11.12 12.17
C ILE A 291 -6.05 11.38 10.67
N ALA A 292 -7.05 12.14 10.20
CA ALA A 292 -7.19 12.48 8.78
C ALA A 292 -5.98 13.29 8.27
N GLN A 293 -5.48 14.24 9.07
CA GLN A 293 -4.31 15.05 8.70
C GLN A 293 -2.99 14.27 8.75
N TYR A 294 -2.86 13.31 9.66
CA TYR A 294 -1.60 12.57 9.87
C TYR A 294 -1.83 11.08 10.20
N PRO A 295 -2.30 10.28 9.21
CA PRO A 295 -2.75 8.89 9.44
C PRO A 295 -1.67 7.97 10.02
N GLN A 296 -0.41 8.23 9.67
CA GLN A 296 0.74 7.49 10.18
C GLN A 296 0.88 7.55 11.70
N ILE A 297 0.26 8.52 12.39
CA ILE A 297 0.24 8.57 13.86
C ILE A 297 -0.30 7.28 14.48
N LEU A 298 -1.21 6.59 13.78
CA LEU A 298 -1.80 5.34 14.23
C LEU A 298 -0.78 4.20 14.32
N GLY A 299 0.34 4.26 13.60
CA GLY A 299 1.40 3.24 13.59
C GLY A 299 2.69 3.67 14.29
N LEU A 300 2.76 4.89 14.83
CA LEU A 300 3.96 5.38 15.50
C LEU A 300 4.07 4.86 16.94
N PRO A 301 5.25 4.89 17.56
CA PRO A 301 5.39 4.73 19.01
C PRO A 301 4.89 6.00 19.72
N VAL A 302 3.58 6.25 19.68
CA VAL A 302 2.94 7.50 20.10
C VAL A 302 3.28 7.84 21.53
N LYS A 303 3.23 6.87 22.45
CA LYS A 303 3.54 7.08 23.87
C LYS A 303 4.92 7.70 24.09
N ALA A 304 5.96 7.11 23.50
CA ALA A 304 7.33 7.62 23.65
C ALA A 304 7.49 9.00 23.02
N LYS A 305 6.98 9.17 21.79
CA LYS A 305 7.07 10.45 21.07
C LYS A 305 6.33 11.58 21.78
N MET A 306 5.11 11.34 22.24
CA MET A 306 4.30 12.31 22.98
C MET A 306 4.97 12.71 24.29
N SER A 307 5.44 11.74 25.10
CA SER A 307 6.14 12.05 26.35
C SER A 307 7.37 12.93 26.12
N THR A 308 8.23 12.56 25.17
CA THR A 308 9.46 13.32 24.88
C THR A 308 9.14 14.72 24.38
N GLN A 309 8.16 14.86 23.48
CA GLN A 309 7.79 16.17 22.92
C GLN A 309 7.10 17.05 23.96
N GLN A 310 6.15 16.52 24.72
CA GLN A 310 5.48 17.27 25.79
C GLN A 310 6.48 17.79 26.82
N TYR A 311 7.44 16.95 27.25
CA TYR A 311 8.50 17.38 28.17
C TYR A 311 9.36 18.51 27.57
N PHE A 312 9.74 18.38 26.30
CA PHE A 312 10.50 19.40 25.59
C PHE A 312 9.74 20.74 25.49
N PHE A 313 8.47 20.71 25.09
CA PHE A 313 7.61 21.91 24.99
C PHE A 313 7.42 22.59 26.34
N SER A 314 7.20 21.82 27.41
CA SER A 314 7.11 22.34 28.78
C SER A 314 8.42 22.98 29.24
N LEU A 315 9.54 22.31 29.03
CA LEU A 315 10.84 22.80 29.52
C LEU A 315 11.32 24.04 28.76
N LYS A 316 11.29 24.00 27.41
CA LYS A 316 11.92 24.99 26.53
C LYS A 316 10.98 26.10 26.08
N LEU A 317 9.72 25.79 25.81
CA LEU A 317 8.74 26.75 25.30
C LEU A 317 7.76 27.23 26.39
N LYS A 318 7.78 26.63 27.58
CA LYS A 318 6.82 26.92 28.67
C LYS A 318 5.36 26.68 28.25
N VAL A 319 5.15 25.74 27.33
CA VAL A 319 3.81 25.28 26.93
C VAL A 319 3.41 24.16 27.88
N ASP A 320 2.27 24.33 28.53
CA ASP A 320 1.69 23.37 29.46
C ASP A 320 1.16 22.11 28.72
N PRO A 321 0.90 21.00 29.44
CA PRO A 321 0.38 19.77 28.83
C PRO A 321 -0.86 19.97 27.96
N GLU A 322 -1.79 20.82 28.39
CA GLU A 322 -3.03 21.10 27.65
C GLU A 322 -2.78 21.96 26.41
N GLY A 323 -1.90 22.97 26.52
CA GLY A 323 -1.40 23.71 25.37
C GLY A 323 -0.72 22.81 24.35
N PHE A 324 0.07 21.84 24.78
CA PHE A 324 0.70 20.87 23.89
C PHE A 324 -0.33 19.97 23.19
N ALA A 325 -1.37 19.52 23.89
CA ALA A 325 -2.46 18.76 23.27
C ALA A 325 -3.13 19.58 22.15
N ARG A 326 -3.42 20.87 22.37
CA ARG A 326 -3.94 21.77 21.32
C ARG A 326 -2.99 21.96 20.14
N VAL A 327 -1.68 21.97 20.38
CA VAL A 327 -0.67 21.99 19.31
C VAL A 327 -0.76 20.71 18.47
N VAL A 328 -0.91 19.54 19.10
CA VAL A 328 -1.06 18.25 18.41
C VAL A 328 -2.37 18.19 17.63
N GLU A 329 -3.46 18.73 18.17
CA GLU A 329 -4.77 18.80 17.48
C GLU A 329 -4.68 19.58 16.15
N LYS A 330 -3.94 20.70 16.14
CA LYS A 330 -3.78 21.57 14.98
C LYS A 330 -2.66 21.16 14.04
N MET A 331 -1.64 20.46 14.54
CA MET A 331 -0.49 20.03 13.76
C MET A 331 0.07 18.71 14.32
N PRO A 332 -0.55 17.57 14.01
CA PRO A 332 -0.16 16.27 14.57
C PRO A 332 1.28 15.89 14.25
N GLN A 333 1.86 16.40 13.16
CA GLN A 333 3.25 16.16 12.76
C GLN A 333 4.26 16.62 13.82
N VAL A 334 3.85 17.52 14.73
CA VAL A 334 4.70 18.03 15.83
C VAL A 334 5.31 16.91 16.66
N VAL A 335 4.61 15.76 16.79
CA VAL A 335 5.07 14.60 17.56
C VAL A 335 6.37 13.98 17.01
N SER A 336 6.67 14.25 15.73
CA SER A 336 7.84 13.74 15.02
C SER A 336 8.84 14.83 14.61
N LEU A 337 8.56 16.10 14.89
CA LEU A 337 9.49 17.18 14.55
C LEU A 337 10.77 17.12 15.39
N LYS A 338 11.92 17.35 14.75
CA LYS A 338 13.21 17.40 15.42
C LYS A 338 13.34 18.71 16.21
N GLN A 339 13.93 18.64 17.41
CA GLN A 339 14.06 19.80 18.30
C GLN A 339 14.78 20.98 17.64
N ASN A 340 15.82 20.73 16.84
CA ASN A 340 16.55 21.78 16.14
C ASN A 340 15.71 22.50 15.06
N VAL A 341 14.72 21.83 14.47
CA VAL A 341 13.78 22.46 13.53
C VAL A 341 12.86 23.40 14.30
N ILE A 342 12.32 22.95 15.44
CA ILE A 342 11.43 23.74 16.31
C ILE A 342 12.16 24.96 16.90
N MET A 343 13.39 24.78 17.39
CA MET A 343 14.11 25.84 18.09
C MET A 343 14.55 26.98 17.18
N LYS A 344 14.78 26.74 15.88
CA LYS A 344 15.22 27.78 14.94
C LYS A 344 14.22 28.97 14.86
N PRO A 345 12.92 28.76 14.57
CA PRO A 345 11.93 29.84 14.62
C PRO A 345 11.74 30.43 16.03
N VAL A 346 11.79 29.60 17.07
CA VAL A 346 11.62 30.04 18.47
C VAL A 346 12.74 31.00 18.86
N GLU A 347 14.00 30.63 18.64
CA GLU A 347 15.18 31.47 18.93
C GLU A 347 15.16 32.75 18.10
N PHE A 348 14.70 32.69 16.85
CA PHE A 348 14.50 33.89 16.04
C PHE A 348 13.51 34.85 16.70
N LEU A 349 12.32 34.37 17.12
CA LEU A 349 11.31 35.22 17.77
C LEU A 349 11.81 35.78 19.11
N LEU A 350 12.43 34.95 19.95
CA LEU A 350 13.03 35.40 21.21
C LEU A 350 14.10 36.47 20.96
N GLY A 351 14.95 36.28 19.94
CA GLY A 351 15.95 37.26 19.52
C GLY A 351 15.39 38.56 18.95
N ARG A 352 14.08 38.63 18.66
CA ARG A 352 13.37 39.86 18.27
C ARG A 352 12.67 40.57 19.44
N GLY A 353 12.80 40.04 20.66
CA GLY A 353 12.26 40.65 21.87
C GLY A 353 10.87 40.15 22.25
N PHE A 354 10.34 39.12 21.58
CA PHE A 354 9.13 38.45 22.06
C PHE A 354 9.44 37.70 23.35
N ARG A 355 8.53 37.78 24.34
CA ARG A 355 8.68 37.03 25.59
C ARG A 355 8.43 35.55 25.33
N VAL A 356 9.03 34.68 26.15
CA VAL A 356 8.83 33.23 26.05
C VAL A 356 7.34 32.88 26.18
N GLU A 357 6.63 33.54 27.09
CA GLU A 357 5.18 33.37 27.25
C GLU A 357 4.37 33.78 26.01
N ASP A 358 4.83 34.80 25.27
CA ASP A 358 4.18 35.26 24.05
C ASP A 358 4.41 34.27 22.91
N VAL A 359 5.64 33.79 22.75
CA VAL A 359 5.98 32.75 21.78
C VAL A 359 5.20 31.46 22.07
N ALA A 360 5.06 31.07 23.35
CA ALA A 360 4.24 29.92 23.75
C ALA A 360 2.79 30.07 23.25
N ARG A 361 2.17 31.24 23.47
CA ARG A 361 0.82 31.53 22.98
C ARG A 361 0.73 31.50 21.46
N MET A 362 1.73 32.05 20.77
CA MET A 362 1.81 32.00 19.30
C MET A 362 1.87 30.56 18.78
N VAL A 363 2.69 29.70 19.40
CA VAL A 363 2.84 28.29 19.02
C VAL A 363 1.57 27.49 19.28
N VAL A 364 0.89 27.69 20.42
CA VAL A 364 -0.39 27.02 20.71
C VAL A 364 -1.50 27.48 19.75
N ARG A 365 -1.45 28.74 19.33
CA ARG A 365 -2.41 29.30 18.37
C ARG A 365 -2.16 28.79 16.95
N CYS A 366 -0.94 28.89 16.45
CA CYS A 366 -0.52 28.49 15.11
C CYS A 366 0.80 27.69 15.18
N PRO A 367 0.75 26.37 15.39
CA PRO A 367 1.95 25.53 15.44
C PRO A 367 2.82 25.58 14.18
N GLN A 368 2.22 25.91 13.04
CA GLN A 368 2.87 25.95 11.73
C GLN A 368 4.02 26.97 11.67
N ILE A 369 4.04 27.97 12.56
CA ILE A 369 5.18 28.89 12.69
C ILE A 369 6.48 28.15 13.03
N LEU A 370 6.41 26.98 13.67
CA LEU A 370 7.58 26.15 13.99
C LEU A 370 8.21 25.49 12.77
N CYS A 371 7.48 25.41 11.65
CA CYS A 371 7.96 24.86 10.39
C CYS A 371 8.35 25.96 9.38
N SER A 372 8.22 27.23 9.77
CA SER A 372 8.51 28.36 8.90
C SER A 372 10.02 28.55 8.72
N ARG A 373 10.45 28.90 7.50
CA ARG A 373 11.86 29.20 7.21
C ARG A 373 12.23 30.53 7.86
N VAL A 374 13.26 30.53 8.71
CA VAL A 374 13.70 31.72 9.46
C VAL A 374 14.01 32.91 8.54
N GLU A 375 14.55 32.67 7.35
CA GLU A 375 14.80 33.71 6.34
C GLU A 375 13.52 34.43 5.89
N LEU A 376 12.45 33.66 5.64
CA LEU A 376 11.16 34.21 5.24
C LEU A 376 10.48 34.93 6.41
N MET A 377 10.54 34.34 7.61
CA MET A 377 10.05 35.00 8.83
C MET A 377 10.79 36.32 9.10
N LYS A 378 12.10 36.35 8.87
CA LYS A 378 12.93 37.55 9.02
C LYS A 378 12.47 38.66 8.08
N ASN A 379 12.29 38.35 6.80
CA ASN A 379 11.81 39.33 5.83
C ASN A 379 10.42 39.85 6.21
N GLY A 380 9.49 38.94 6.55
CA GLY A 380 8.14 39.31 7.00
C GLY A 380 8.14 40.17 8.25
N TYR A 381 8.99 39.86 9.23
CA TYR A 381 9.14 40.65 10.47
C TYR A 381 9.63 42.07 10.19
N TYR A 382 10.68 42.23 9.36
CA TYR A 382 11.21 43.56 9.05
C TYR A 382 10.25 44.40 8.21
N PHE A 383 9.51 43.79 7.29
CA PHE A 383 8.43 44.47 6.59
C PHE A 383 7.36 44.98 7.57
N TYR A 384 6.92 44.11 8.49
CA TYR A 384 5.93 44.48 9.51
C TYR A 384 6.41 45.62 10.41
N LYS A 385 7.67 45.55 10.86
CA LYS A 385 8.25 46.53 11.77
C LYS A 385 8.55 47.87 11.10
N THR A 386 9.11 47.84 9.89
CA THR A 386 9.66 49.04 9.24
C THR A 386 8.65 49.68 8.28
N GLU A 387 7.99 48.89 7.44
CA GLU A 387 7.08 49.40 6.39
C GLU A 387 5.64 49.49 6.88
N MET A 388 5.19 48.51 7.68
CA MET A 388 3.84 48.57 8.25
C MET A 388 3.76 49.46 9.49
N GLY A 389 4.84 49.54 10.28
CA GLY A 389 4.90 50.38 11.49
C GLY A 389 3.86 50.00 12.56
N ARG A 390 3.41 48.74 12.58
CA ARG A 390 2.34 48.24 13.45
C ARG A 390 2.88 47.72 14.79
N PRO A 391 2.07 47.68 15.86
CA PRO A 391 2.50 47.17 17.16
C PRO A 391 2.87 45.67 17.09
N MET A 392 3.95 45.28 17.76
CA MET A 392 4.41 43.87 17.80
C MET A 392 3.41 42.93 18.49
N LYS A 393 2.57 43.46 19.39
CA LYS A 393 1.53 42.69 20.09
C LYS A 393 0.57 42.00 19.11
N GLU A 394 0.27 42.65 17.99
CA GLU A 394 -0.64 42.10 17.00
C GLU A 394 -0.05 40.87 16.27
N LEU A 395 1.29 40.74 16.19
CA LEU A 395 1.93 39.49 15.72
C LEU A 395 1.78 38.34 16.72
N VAL A 396 1.64 38.64 18.02
CA VAL A 396 1.36 37.63 19.05
C VAL A 396 -0.09 37.18 18.98
N GLU A 397 -1.01 38.12 18.72
CA GLU A 397 -2.44 37.87 18.58
C GLU A 397 -2.78 37.15 17.26
N TYR A 398 -1.98 37.36 16.21
CA TYR A 398 -2.14 36.77 14.88
C TYR A 398 -0.81 36.22 14.30
N PRO A 399 -0.25 35.14 14.88
CA PRO A 399 1.01 34.52 14.45
C PRO A 399 0.95 33.93 13.03
N GLU A 400 -0.24 33.66 12.51
CA GLU A 400 -0.50 33.20 11.14
C GLU A 400 0.10 34.14 10.09
N TYR A 401 0.33 35.41 10.44
CA TYR A 401 1.10 36.37 9.65
C TYR A 401 2.38 35.78 9.06
N PHE A 402 3.15 35.03 9.86
CA PHE A 402 4.43 34.44 9.44
C PHE A 402 4.28 33.27 8.47
N THR A 403 3.07 32.75 8.28
CA THR A 403 2.78 31.63 7.38
C THR A 403 2.40 32.09 5.97
N TYR A 404 2.02 33.36 5.81
CA TYR A 404 1.69 33.93 4.50
C TYR A 404 2.94 34.36 3.73
N GLY A 405 2.87 34.25 2.40
CA GLY A 405 3.93 34.74 1.52
C GLY A 405 4.03 36.27 1.55
N LEU A 406 5.23 36.79 1.82
CA LEU A 406 5.49 38.22 1.92
C LEU A 406 5.20 38.94 0.59
N GLU A 407 5.83 38.50 -0.49
CA GLU A 407 5.71 39.13 -1.82
C GLU A 407 4.38 38.80 -2.50
N SER A 408 3.85 37.59 -2.27
CA SER A 408 2.64 37.12 -2.96
C SER A 408 1.33 37.58 -2.30
N ARG A 409 1.30 37.77 -0.98
CA ARG A 409 0.06 38.07 -0.25
C ARG A 409 0.16 39.31 0.65
N ILE A 410 1.18 39.41 1.50
CA ILE A 410 1.21 40.47 2.53
C ILE A 410 1.41 41.84 1.89
N LYS A 411 2.46 42.01 1.07
CA LYS A 411 2.81 43.29 0.43
C LYS A 411 1.70 43.81 -0.51
N PRO A 412 1.20 43.03 -1.47
CA PRO A 412 0.18 43.53 -2.41
C PRO A 412 -1.09 43.99 -1.70
N ARG A 413 -1.55 43.21 -0.70
CA ARG A 413 -2.77 43.55 0.04
C ARG A 413 -2.57 44.77 0.94
N TYR A 414 -1.42 44.88 1.60
CA TYR A 414 -1.11 46.06 2.42
C TYR A 414 -1.03 47.34 1.58
N GLN A 415 -0.41 47.30 0.41
CA GLN A 415 -0.31 48.44 -0.51
C GLN A 415 -1.69 48.90 -1.01
N LYS A 416 -2.57 47.96 -1.39
CA LYS A 416 -3.96 48.28 -1.76
C LYS A 416 -4.74 48.96 -0.62
N LEU A 417 -4.56 48.50 0.62
CA LEU A 417 -5.18 49.10 1.79
C LEU A 417 -4.66 50.52 2.06
N GLN A 418 -3.34 50.72 1.96
CA GLN A 418 -2.75 52.06 2.09
C GLN A 418 -3.26 53.02 1.02
N GLY A 419 -3.35 52.58 -0.24
CA GLY A 419 -3.86 53.39 -1.34
C GLY A 419 -5.30 53.85 -1.15
N LYS A 420 -6.13 53.06 -0.44
CA LYS A 420 -7.51 53.39 -0.09
C LYS A 420 -7.68 54.02 1.31
N GLY A 421 -6.60 54.15 2.08
CA GLY A 421 -6.65 54.68 3.45
C GLY A 421 -7.39 53.79 4.46
N ILE A 422 -7.56 52.49 4.18
CA ILE A 422 -8.33 51.56 5.02
C ILE A 422 -7.45 51.05 6.16
N ARG A 423 -7.92 51.20 7.40
CA ARG A 423 -7.30 50.59 8.59
C ARG A 423 -8.04 49.32 8.97
N SER A 424 -7.33 48.19 9.05
CA SER A 424 -7.89 46.88 9.38
C SER A 424 -6.90 46.00 10.15
N SER A 425 -7.40 44.98 10.85
CA SER A 425 -6.57 43.98 11.54
C SER A 425 -5.86 43.06 10.55
N LEU A 426 -4.75 42.44 10.96
CA LEU A 426 -4.04 41.45 10.13
C LEU A 426 -4.98 40.33 9.64
N ASN A 427 -5.80 39.78 10.53
CA ASN A 427 -6.77 38.74 10.20
C ASN A 427 -7.73 39.16 9.07
N TRP A 428 -8.22 40.40 9.10
CA TRP A 428 -9.23 40.87 8.16
C TRP A 428 -8.74 40.89 6.70
N PHE A 429 -7.48 41.23 6.43
CA PHE A 429 -6.98 41.28 5.06
C PHE A 429 -6.11 40.09 4.65
N LEU A 430 -5.62 39.28 5.60
CA LEU A 430 -4.77 38.12 5.28
C LEU A 430 -5.54 36.81 5.27
N ASN A 431 -6.57 36.68 6.12
CA ASN A 431 -7.38 35.47 6.24
C ASN A 431 -8.59 35.47 5.31
N CYS A 432 -8.33 35.60 4.02
CA CYS A 432 -9.35 35.50 2.98
C CYS A 432 -8.74 35.14 1.63
N SER A 433 -9.58 34.61 0.72
CA SER A 433 -9.23 34.44 -0.69
C SER A 433 -8.96 35.79 -1.35
N ASP A 434 -8.29 35.77 -2.50
CA ASP A 434 -8.04 37.02 -3.26
C ASP A 434 -9.36 37.66 -3.70
N GLN A 435 -10.33 36.86 -4.14
CA GLN A 435 -11.68 37.32 -4.46
C GLN A 435 -12.35 38.05 -3.28
N ARG A 436 -12.44 37.40 -2.11
CA ARG A 436 -13.07 38.01 -0.92
C ARG A 436 -12.32 39.25 -0.44
N PHE A 437 -11.01 39.32 -0.67
CA PHE A 437 -10.24 40.52 -0.37
C PHE A 437 -10.62 41.68 -1.30
N GLU A 438 -10.77 41.46 -2.61
CA GLU A 438 -11.22 42.52 -3.54
C GLU A 438 -12.65 42.98 -3.23
N GLU A 439 -13.58 42.04 -2.99
CA GLU A 439 -14.97 42.36 -2.59
C GLU A 439 -15.00 43.26 -1.33
N ARG A 440 -14.14 42.95 -0.35
CA ARG A 440 -13.96 43.76 0.87
C ARG A 440 -13.41 45.16 0.57
N LEU A 441 -12.60 45.33 -0.47
CA LEU A 441 -12.05 46.63 -0.87
C LEU A 441 -13.05 47.48 -1.66
N GLU A 442 -14.04 46.89 -2.31
CA GLU A 442 -15.06 47.59 -3.11
C GLU A 442 -16.21 48.15 -2.27
N GLY A 443 -16.34 47.76 -1.00
CA GLY A 443 -17.32 48.32 -0.08
C GLY A 443 -18.75 47.79 -0.24
N ASN A 444 -18.95 46.78 -1.10
CA ASN A 444 -20.25 46.12 -1.32
C ASN A 444 -20.62 45.11 -0.20
N PHE A 445 -19.84 45.03 0.88
CA PHE A 445 -20.04 44.04 1.94
C PHE A 445 -19.81 44.66 3.33
N ILE A 446 -20.88 44.80 4.11
CA ILE A 446 -20.80 45.02 5.56
C ILE A 446 -20.75 43.62 6.19
N ASP A 447 -19.55 43.14 6.56
CA ASP A 447 -19.42 41.95 7.41
C ASP A 447 -19.95 42.38 8.80
N VAL A 448 -21.16 41.95 9.16
CA VAL A 448 -21.47 41.70 10.58
C VAL A 448 -20.38 40.75 11.05
N ASP A 449 -19.75 40.98 12.21
CA ASP A 449 -18.67 40.17 12.80
C ASP A 449 -19.06 38.67 12.92
N SER A 450 -19.17 37.99 11.79
CA SER A 450 -19.21 36.56 11.63
C SER A 450 -17.75 36.19 11.49
N GLU A 451 -17.24 35.39 12.42
CA GLU A 451 -15.97 34.71 12.24
C GLU A 451 -15.96 34.11 10.83
N GLY A 452 -15.17 34.72 9.94
CA GLY A 452 -14.98 34.18 8.59
C GLY A 452 -14.47 32.75 8.70
N PRO A 453 -14.66 31.91 7.66
CA PRO A 453 -14.25 30.51 7.73
C PRO A 453 -12.78 30.43 8.17
N VAL A 454 -12.57 29.82 9.33
CA VAL A 454 -11.22 29.59 9.84
C VAL A 454 -10.57 28.60 8.90
N PHE A 455 -9.63 29.07 8.09
CA PHE A 455 -8.87 28.19 7.22
C PHE A 455 -7.83 27.45 8.08
N GLU A 456 -8.27 26.40 8.76
CA GLU A 456 -7.36 25.42 9.33
C GLU A 456 -6.78 24.60 8.17
N MET A 457 -5.48 24.72 7.93
CA MET A 457 -4.75 23.85 7.01
C MET A 457 -4.99 22.38 7.41
N GLY A 458 -5.89 21.69 6.70
CA GLY A 458 -6.29 20.31 6.97
C GLY A 458 -7.65 20.10 7.66
N GLY A 459 -8.46 21.15 7.87
CA GLY A 459 -9.82 21.07 8.43
C GLY A 459 -10.94 21.22 7.39
N LYS A 460 -12.12 20.68 7.70
CA LYS A 460 -13.33 20.71 6.85
C LYS A 460 -13.91 22.14 6.83
N LEU A 461 -14.31 22.62 5.65
CA LEU A 461 -15.14 23.82 5.52
C LEU A 461 -16.49 23.60 6.22
N ASP A 462 -16.70 24.26 7.35
CA ASP A 462 -18.04 24.40 7.91
C ASP A 462 -18.65 25.71 7.40
N MET A 463 -19.74 25.58 6.65
CA MET A 463 -20.60 26.68 6.22
C MET A 463 -21.71 26.87 7.27
N PRO A 464 -22.07 28.10 7.67
CA PRO A 464 -23.21 28.32 8.55
C PRO A 464 -24.51 27.92 7.84
N GLY A 465 -25.34 27.13 8.52
CA GLY A 465 -26.53 26.49 7.93
C GLY A 465 -27.65 27.44 7.48
N GLY A 466 -28.14 27.20 6.26
CA GLY A 466 -29.53 26.86 5.94
C GLY A 466 -30.58 27.98 5.86
N VAL A 467 -30.92 28.40 4.63
CA VAL A 467 -32.31 28.61 4.17
C VAL A 467 -32.40 28.18 2.70
N GLY A 468 -33.44 27.43 2.35
CA GLY A 468 -33.57 26.68 1.10
C GLY A 468 -33.68 27.49 -0.19
N GLY A 469 -33.49 26.79 -1.31
CA GLY A 469 -33.72 27.28 -2.66
C GLY A 469 -33.04 26.42 -3.71
N GLU A 470 -33.84 25.57 -4.33
CA GLU A 470 -33.73 25.01 -5.69
C GLU A 470 -32.47 24.23 -6.14
N VAL A 471 -32.76 22.96 -6.42
CA VAL A 471 -32.09 22.09 -7.38
C VAL A 471 -32.04 22.79 -8.74
N VAL A 472 -30.84 23.00 -9.28
CA VAL A 472 -30.63 23.12 -10.73
C VAL A 472 -29.36 22.35 -11.10
N SER A 473 -29.54 21.41 -12.01
CA SER A 473 -28.52 20.65 -12.71
C SER A 473 -27.70 21.52 -13.65
N ASP A 474 -26.52 21.02 -14.03
CA ASP A 474 -25.89 21.04 -15.37
C ASP A 474 -24.38 20.94 -15.12
N GLU A 475 -23.78 19.76 -15.37
CA GLU A 475 -23.10 19.39 -16.63
C GLU A 475 -21.88 20.26 -16.92
N ASP A 476 -20.72 19.60 -16.81
CA ASP A 476 -19.44 19.80 -17.50
C ASP A 476 -18.90 21.22 -17.67
N ASP A 477 -17.83 21.52 -16.93
CA ASP A 477 -16.68 22.25 -17.49
C ASP A 477 -15.39 21.75 -16.82
N ASP A 478 -14.62 21.01 -17.62
CA ASP A 478 -13.20 20.76 -17.44
C ASP A 478 -12.42 22.08 -17.55
N GLU A 479 -11.37 22.22 -16.73
CA GLU A 479 -10.22 23.14 -16.80
C GLU A 479 -10.06 24.07 -15.59
N SER A 480 -9.21 23.65 -14.64
CA SER A 480 -8.17 24.51 -14.04
C SER A 480 -7.23 23.64 -13.19
N ASP A 481 -6.08 23.32 -13.76
CA ASP A 481 -5.06 22.40 -13.23
C ASP A 481 -4.06 23.11 -12.29
N ASP A 482 -4.54 23.94 -11.36
CA ASP A 482 -3.66 24.76 -10.48
C ASP A 482 -3.75 24.40 -8.97
N ASP A 483 -4.65 23.52 -8.55
CA ASP A 483 -4.80 23.11 -7.14
C ASP A 483 -3.87 21.95 -6.70
N GLU A 484 -3.08 21.37 -7.62
CA GLU A 484 -2.17 20.24 -7.31
C GLU A 484 -0.86 20.65 -6.60
N VAL A 485 -0.54 21.95 -6.52
CA VAL A 485 0.78 22.42 -6.08
C VAL A 485 0.93 22.53 -4.55
N LEU A 486 -0.16 22.61 -3.78
CA LEU A 486 -0.10 22.78 -2.32
C LEU A 486 0.13 21.49 -1.54
N TYR A 487 -0.16 20.32 -2.12
CA TYR A 487 0.05 19.03 -1.43
C TYR A 487 1.45 18.43 -1.60
N ARG A 488 2.25 18.87 -2.59
CA ARG A 488 3.60 18.31 -2.83
C ARG A 488 4.70 18.86 -1.91
N ARG A 489 4.47 19.97 -1.19
CA ARG A 489 5.55 20.61 -0.39
C ARG A 489 5.64 20.18 1.08
N THR A 490 4.74 19.33 1.57
CA THR A 490 4.73 18.92 2.99
C THR A 490 5.23 17.49 3.22
N LEU A 491 5.79 16.82 2.20
CA LEU A 491 6.29 15.46 2.31
C LEU A 491 7.74 15.36 1.83
N THR A 492 8.65 16.00 2.55
CA THR A 492 10.06 15.61 2.66
C THR A 492 10.67 16.30 3.88
N LEU A 493 10.38 15.79 5.07
CA LEU A 493 11.19 16.01 6.28
C LEU A 493 11.19 14.76 7.18
#